data_AF-A0A834PS24-F1
#
_entry.id   AF-A0A834PS24-F1
#
_cell.length_a   1.000
_cell.length_b   1.000
_cell.length_c   1.000
_cell.angle_alpha   90.00
_cell.angle_beta   90.00
_cell.angle_gamma   90.00
#
_symmetry.space_group_name_H-M   'P 1'
#
loop_
_entity.id
_entity.type
_entity.pdbx_description
1 polymer ?
#
loop_
_entity_poly.entity_id
_entity_poly.type
_entity_poly.pdbx_seq_one_letter_code
_entity_poly.pdbx_strand_id
1 'polypeptide(L)'
;MLLEEKLVSSSTTSHQANVQIESPQEQLRMESQQRDEKALQFLLSQEGGTQSALSLSNLQTVQEHFQQEEKAMCPAAFKKEQKEKAEKVEGEALLSLQDEANVVSDSAPRQLDLKEEQTGELTKQSELLQEMLDDTPKKLMNMTSSTEGKVDKGLLRNLFISHFRTPKSKRCEVLRVIGRILDIEKGEMEHLLKEDYGGVTTWMPGWLGGGPKSVPSTPLIPSQQSVWKSSFSEHFVKFLEMESHPAVPPPKLSARAMEL
;
A
#
# COMPACT_ATOMS: atom_id res chain seq x y z
N MET A 1 -94.74 -33.69 132.59
CA MET A 1 -93.28 -33.48 132.70
C MET A 1 -92.45 -34.46 131.88
N LEU A 2 -92.66 -35.79 131.91
CA LEU A 2 -91.81 -36.74 131.17
C LEU A 2 -91.84 -36.60 129.63
N LEU A 3 -92.96 -36.13 129.06
CA LEU A 3 -93.09 -35.94 127.60
C LEU A 3 -92.36 -34.70 127.07
N GLU A 4 -92.32 -33.60 127.83
CA GLU A 4 -91.60 -32.38 127.46
C GLU A 4 -90.09 -32.57 127.51
N GLU A 5 -89.56 -33.28 128.51
CA GLU A 5 -88.13 -33.59 128.62
C GLU A 5 -87.65 -34.49 127.47
N LYS A 6 -88.47 -35.47 127.06
CA LYS A 6 -88.23 -36.30 125.88
C LYS A 6 -88.22 -35.49 124.59
N LEU A 7 -89.12 -34.51 124.43
CA LEU A 7 -89.18 -33.63 123.26
C LEU A 7 -87.98 -32.68 123.20
N VAL A 8 -87.59 -32.07 124.33
CA VAL A 8 -86.42 -31.20 124.42
C VAL A 8 -85.14 -31.99 124.14
N SER A 9 -84.99 -33.19 124.72
CA SER A 9 -83.85 -34.08 124.46
C SER A 9 -83.83 -34.60 123.01
N SER A 10 -84.98 -34.87 122.42
CA SER A 10 -85.08 -35.25 121.00
C SER A 10 -84.73 -34.07 120.08
N SER A 11 -85.08 -32.85 120.48
CA SER A 11 -84.72 -31.64 119.74
C SER A 11 -83.20 -31.40 119.79
N THR A 12 -82.59 -31.41 120.97
CA THR A 12 -81.14 -31.16 121.12
C THR A 12 -80.30 -32.22 120.41
N THR A 13 -80.67 -33.50 120.50
CA THR A 13 -79.99 -34.59 119.76
C THR A 13 -80.18 -34.48 118.24
N SER A 14 -81.36 -34.07 117.77
CA SER A 14 -81.60 -33.84 116.33
C SER A 14 -80.81 -32.65 115.79
N HIS A 15 -80.70 -31.56 116.55
CA HIS A 15 -79.90 -30.40 116.17
C HIS A 15 -78.41 -30.75 116.14
N GLN A 16 -77.92 -31.52 117.11
CA GLN A 16 -76.53 -31.96 117.16
C GLN A 16 -76.17 -32.91 116.00
N ALA A 17 -77.09 -33.80 115.62
CA ALA A 17 -76.93 -34.64 114.43
C ALA A 17 -76.94 -33.82 113.13
N ASN A 18 -77.81 -32.80 113.03
CA ASN A 18 -77.89 -31.93 111.86
C ASN A 18 -76.59 -31.13 111.68
N VAL A 19 -76.04 -30.54 112.75
CA VAL A 19 -74.76 -29.82 112.72
C VAL A 19 -73.59 -30.75 112.37
N GLN A 20 -73.60 -32.01 112.83
CA GLN A 20 -72.58 -32.99 112.44
C GLN A 20 -72.66 -33.44 110.98
N ILE A 21 -73.84 -33.40 110.35
CA ILE A 21 -74.01 -33.74 108.93
C ILE A 21 -73.66 -32.55 108.03
N GLU A 22 -73.94 -31.32 108.49
CA GLU A 22 -73.71 -30.09 107.73
C GLU A 22 -72.22 -29.81 107.48
N SER A 23 -71.33 -30.15 108.42
CA SER A 23 -69.88 -29.95 108.26
C SER A 23 -69.21 -30.83 107.18
N PRO A 24 -69.41 -32.17 107.15
CA PRO A 24 -68.96 -33.01 106.06
C PRO A 24 -69.60 -32.67 104.71
N GLN A 25 -70.87 -32.25 104.73
CA GLN A 25 -71.58 -31.81 103.52
C GLN A 25 -70.95 -30.54 102.93
N GLU A 26 -70.58 -29.58 103.78
CA GLU A 26 -69.88 -28.37 103.35
C GLU A 26 -68.46 -28.67 102.85
N GLN A 27 -67.72 -29.56 103.53
CA GLN A 27 -66.40 -30.00 103.07
C GLN A 27 -66.48 -30.67 101.69
N LEU A 28 -67.47 -31.53 101.47
CA LEU A 28 -67.70 -32.18 100.18
C LEU A 28 -68.07 -31.15 99.09
N ARG A 29 -68.85 -30.12 99.44
CA ARG A 29 -69.20 -29.02 98.54
C ARG A 29 -67.95 -28.23 98.12
N MET A 30 -67.10 -27.88 99.08
CA MET A 30 -65.83 -27.18 98.82
C MET A 30 -64.86 -28.04 97.99
N GLU A 31 -64.71 -29.33 98.31
CA GLU A 31 -63.91 -30.27 97.52
C GLU A 31 -64.47 -30.46 96.11
N SER A 32 -65.79 -30.50 95.94
CA SER A 32 -66.43 -30.56 94.63
C SER A 32 -66.16 -29.29 93.82
N GLN A 33 -66.32 -28.12 94.44
CA GLN A 33 -66.04 -26.85 93.79
C GLN A 33 -64.56 -26.73 93.39
N GLN A 34 -63.64 -27.16 94.25
CA GLN A 34 -62.21 -27.14 93.96
C GLN A 34 -61.83 -28.13 92.85
N ARG A 35 -62.51 -29.29 92.79
CA ARG A 35 -62.35 -30.25 91.69
C ARG A 35 -62.82 -29.65 90.37
N ASP A 36 -63.97 -28.99 90.36
CA ASP A 36 -64.54 -28.36 89.17
C ASP A 36 -63.64 -27.20 88.68
N GLU A 37 -63.10 -26.40 89.60
CA GLU A 37 -62.15 -25.32 89.27
C GLU A 37 -60.84 -25.87 88.68
N LYS A 38 -60.27 -26.93 89.28
CA LYS A 38 -59.07 -27.59 88.73
C LYS A 38 -59.35 -28.25 87.39
N ALA A 39 -60.52 -28.84 87.20
CA ALA A 39 -60.93 -29.40 85.92
C ALA A 39 -61.00 -28.31 84.83
N LEU A 40 -61.53 -27.14 85.17
CA LEU A 40 -61.58 -26.00 84.25
C LEU A 40 -60.19 -25.46 83.91
N GLN A 41 -59.30 -25.31 84.89
CA GLN A 41 -57.90 -24.92 84.63
C GLN A 41 -57.15 -25.96 83.77
N PHE A 42 -57.42 -27.25 83.98
CA PHE A 42 -56.84 -28.33 83.17
C PHE A 42 -57.30 -28.23 81.71
N LEU A 43 -58.60 -27.99 81.48
CA LEU A 43 -59.15 -27.81 80.13
C LEU A 43 -58.55 -26.59 79.43
N LEU A 44 -58.46 -25.44 80.12
CA LEU A 44 -57.83 -24.23 79.59
C LEU A 44 -56.35 -24.45 79.23
N SER A 45 -55.61 -25.15 80.10
CA SER A 45 -54.19 -25.47 79.85
C SER A 45 -54.04 -26.44 78.68
N GLN A 46 -54.93 -27.42 78.57
CA GLN A 46 -54.97 -28.36 77.45
C GLN A 46 -55.25 -27.62 76.14
N GLU A 47 -56.24 -26.73 76.11
CA GLU A 47 -56.59 -25.93 74.95
C GLU A 47 -55.46 -24.97 74.53
N GLY A 48 -54.76 -24.36 75.50
CA GLY A 48 -53.55 -23.60 75.22
C GLY A 48 -52.44 -24.45 74.59
N GLY A 49 -52.30 -25.70 75.03
CA GLY A 49 -51.37 -26.68 74.45
C GLY A 49 -51.74 -27.08 73.02
N THR A 50 -53.02 -27.32 72.73
CA THR A 50 -53.48 -27.67 71.38
C THR A 50 -53.33 -26.50 70.42
N GLN A 51 -53.66 -25.27 70.83
CA GLN A 51 -53.45 -24.07 70.02
C GLN A 51 -51.96 -23.84 69.70
N SER A 52 -51.08 -24.03 70.68
CA SER A 52 -49.64 -23.91 70.51
C SER A 52 -49.10 -24.94 69.50
N ALA A 53 -49.56 -26.19 69.59
CA ALA A 53 -49.19 -27.25 68.66
C ALA A 53 -49.66 -26.95 67.21
N LEU A 54 -50.87 -26.43 67.05
CA LEU A 54 -51.39 -26.01 65.74
C LEU A 54 -50.57 -24.85 65.15
N SER A 55 -50.21 -23.86 65.97
CA SER A 55 -49.38 -22.74 65.53
C SER A 55 -47.99 -23.21 65.07
N LEU A 56 -47.38 -24.15 65.78
CA LEU A 56 -46.09 -24.74 65.39
C LEU A 56 -46.19 -25.51 64.07
N SER A 57 -47.25 -26.31 63.88
CA SER A 57 -47.49 -27.02 62.63
C SER A 57 -47.64 -26.06 61.45
N ASN A 58 -48.42 -24.98 61.62
CA ASN A 58 -48.61 -23.99 60.56
C ASN A 58 -47.28 -23.30 60.18
N LEU A 59 -46.47 -22.93 61.17
CA LEU A 59 -45.15 -22.33 60.93
C LEU A 59 -44.21 -23.29 60.21
N GLN A 60 -44.22 -24.58 60.56
CA GLN A 60 -43.42 -25.59 59.89
C GLN A 60 -43.83 -25.74 58.41
N THR A 61 -45.12 -25.75 58.10
CA THR A 61 -45.61 -25.79 56.72
C THR A 61 -45.17 -24.56 55.91
N VAL A 62 -45.22 -23.37 56.50
CA VAL A 62 -44.73 -22.14 55.84
C VAL A 62 -43.23 -22.22 55.58
N GLN A 63 -42.45 -22.75 56.54
CA GLN A 63 -41.01 -22.92 56.37
C GLN A 63 -40.68 -23.92 55.25
N GLU A 64 -41.39 -25.04 55.17
CA GLU A 64 -41.23 -26.03 54.10
C GLU A 64 -41.57 -25.44 52.74
N HIS A 65 -42.65 -24.65 52.64
CA HIS A 65 -43.01 -23.95 51.41
C HIS A 65 -41.91 -22.98 50.97
N PHE A 66 -41.38 -22.16 51.88
CA PHE A 66 -40.28 -21.24 51.58
C PHE A 66 -39.02 -21.98 51.09
N GLN A 67 -38.65 -23.09 51.73
CA GLN A 67 -37.50 -23.90 51.30
C GLN A 67 -37.73 -24.54 49.92
N GLN A 68 -38.96 -24.97 49.64
CA GLN A 68 -39.32 -25.56 48.35
C GLN A 68 -39.34 -24.50 47.24
N GLU A 69 -39.82 -23.30 47.53
CA GLU A 69 -39.79 -22.15 46.62
C GLU A 69 -38.35 -21.71 46.33
N GLU A 70 -37.49 -21.63 47.35
CA GLU A 70 -36.05 -21.34 47.18
C GLU A 70 -35.36 -22.40 46.29
N LYS A 71 -35.67 -23.69 46.51
CA LYS A 71 -35.16 -24.79 45.68
C LYS A 71 -35.74 -24.78 44.27
N ALA A 72 -36.98 -24.35 44.08
CA ALA A 72 -37.58 -24.18 42.75
C ALA A 72 -36.99 -22.97 42.01
N MET A 73 -36.58 -21.93 42.74
CA MET A 73 -35.83 -20.79 42.21
C MET A 73 -34.34 -21.07 41.96
N CYS A 74 -33.83 -22.25 42.33
CA CYS A 74 -32.44 -22.62 42.09
C CYS A 74 -32.12 -22.75 40.57
N PRO A 75 -30.84 -22.57 40.16
CA PRO A 75 -30.37 -21.86 38.97
C PRO A 75 -30.55 -22.57 37.62
N ALA A 76 -31.41 -23.58 37.51
CA ALA A 76 -31.63 -24.31 36.25
C ALA A 76 -32.35 -23.45 35.20
N ALA A 77 -33.36 -22.67 35.60
CA ALA A 77 -34.03 -21.73 34.71
C ALA A 77 -33.10 -20.58 34.30
N PHE A 78 -32.38 -19.99 35.27
CA PHE A 78 -31.43 -18.91 35.02
C PHE A 78 -30.22 -19.37 34.18
N LYS A 79 -29.68 -20.58 34.40
CA LYS A 79 -28.62 -21.16 33.57
C LYS A 79 -29.09 -21.49 32.16
N LYS A 80 -30.33 -21.97 31.98
CA LYS A 80 -30.88 -22.24 30.65
C LYS A 80 -31.08 -20.95 29.87
N GLU A 81 -31.66 -19.93 30.48
CA GLU A 81 -31.85 -18.63 29.82
C GLU A 81 -30.52 -17.93 29.52
N GLN A 82 -29.53 -18.03 30.41
CA GLN A 82 -28.20 -17.48 30.16
C GLN A 82 -27.46 -18.26 29.06
N LYS A 83 -27.61 -19.59 29.00
CA LYS A 83 -27.03 -20.41 27.93
C LYS A 83 -27.67 -20.11 26.58
N GLU A 84 -29.00 -19.95 26.52
CA GLU A 84 -29.72 -19.61 25.29
C GLU A 84 -29.36 -18.20 24.81
N LYS A 85 -29.24 -17.22 25.73
CA LYS A 85 -28.77 -15.87 25.38
C LYS A 85 -27.31 -15.88 24.90
N ALA A 86 -26.44 -16.67 25.53
CA ALA A 86 -25.06 -16.81 25.09
C ALA A 86 -24.96 -17.45 23.70
N GLU A 87 -25.70 -18.53 23.46
CA GLU A 87 -25.75 -19.23 22.16
C GLU A 87 -26.35 -18.35 21.06
N LYS A 88 -27.36 -17.53 21.38
CA LYS A 88 -27.92 -16.56 20.44
C LYS A 88 -26.92 -15.46 20.09
N VAL A 89 -26.22 -14.89 21.07
CA VAL A 89 -25.19 -13.86 20.83
C VAL A 89 -24.01 -14.44 20.06
N GLU A 90 -23.60 -15.68 20.35
CA GLU A 90 -22.54 -16.38 19.62
C GLU A 90 -22.95 -16.70 18.18
N GLY A 91 -24.21 -17.09 17.95
CA GLY A 91 -24.77 -17.28 16.61
C GLY A 91 -24.87 -15.98 15.80
N GLU A 92 -25.32 -14.88 16.41
CA GLU A 92 -25.36 -13.57 15.77
C GLU A 92 -23.94 -13.04 15.46
N ALA A 93 -22.97 -13.25 16.37
CA ALA A 93 -21.58 -12.90 16.15
C ALA A 93 -20.94 -13.74 15.02
N LEU A 94 -21.22 -15.04 14.96
CA LEU A 94 -20.74 -15.91 13.87
C LEU A 94 -21.36 -15.52 12.52
N LEU A 95 -22.64 -15.16 12.48
CA LEU A 95 -23.29 -14.66 11.27
C LEU A 95 -22.68 -13.33 10.82
N SER A 96 -22.42 -12.40 11.74
CA SER A 96 -21.77 -11.12 11.44
C SER A 96 -20.35 -11.30 10.93
N LEU A 97 -19.55 -12.19 11.54
CA LEU A 97 -18.20 -12.52 11.09
C LEU A 97 -18.21 -13.21 9.71
N GLN A 98 -19.22 -14.03 9.45
CA GLN A 98 -19.39 -14.71 8.17
C GLN A 98 -19.80 -13.74 7.05
N ASP A 99 -20.68 -12.78 7.33
CA ASP A 99 -21.02 -11.70 6.40
C ASP A 99 -19.82 -10.79 6.12
N GLU A 100 -19.05 -10.41 7.15
CA GLU A 100 -17.84 -9.61 6.99
C GLU A 100 -16.77 -10.36 6.18
N ALA A 101 -16.55 -11.63 6.48
CA ALA A 101 -15.66 -12.48 5.70
C ALA A 101 -16.13 -12.64 4.23
N ASN A 102 -17.44 -12.74 4.00
CA ASN A 102 -18.00 -12.84 2.66
C ASN A 102 -17.82 -11.52 1.86
N VAL A 103 -18.04 -10.37 2.49
CA VAL A 103 -17.80 -9.05 1.87
C VAL A 103 -16.31 -8.83 1.55
N VAL A 104 -15.41 -9.22 2.45
CA VAL A 104 -13.96 -9.17 2.21
C VAL A 104 -13.58 -10.14 1.08
N SER A 105 -14.14 -11.34 1.06
CA SER A 105 -13.85 -12.34 0.02
C SER A 105 -14.37 -11.94 -1.36
N ASP A 106 -15.48 -11.22 -1.46
CA ASP A 106 -16.02 -10.73 -2.73
C ASP A 106 -15.30 -9.47 -3.26
N SER A 107 -14.76 -8.65 -2.34
CA SER A 107 -14.09 -7.40 -2.69
C SER A 107 -12.59 -7.55 -2.99
N ALA A 108 -11.91 -8.49 -2.33
CA ALA A 108 -10.50 -8.81 -2.58
C ALA A 108 -10.17 -9.17 -4.04
N PRO A 109 -10.90 -10.07 -4.74
CA PRO A 109 -10.59 -10.41 -6.13
C PRO A 109 -10.76 -9.22 -7.07
N ARG A 110 -11.82 -8.41 -6.88
CA ARG A 110 -12.04 -7.19 -7.69
C ARG A 110 -10.91 -6.16 -7.51
N GLN A 111 -10.37 -6.03 -6.29
CA GLN A 111 -9.23 -5.15 -6.02
C GLN A 111 -7.92 -5.69 -6.61
N LEU A 112 -7.76 -7.01 -6.70
CA LEU A 112 -6.61 -7.64 -7.35
C LEU A 112 -6.66 -7.44 -8.87
N ASP A 113 -7.82 -7.65 -9.49
CA ASP A 113 -8.01 -7.44 -10.94
C ASP A 113 -7.66 -5.99 -11.35
N LEU A 114 -8.15 -5.00 -10.58
CA LEU A 114 -7.83 -3.58 -10.80
C LEU A 114 -6.33 -3.28 -10.69
N LYS A 115 -5.62 -3.91 -9.74
CA LYS A 115 -4.18 -3.73 -9.56
C LYS A 115 -3.38 -4.44 -10.64
N GLU A 116 -3.83 -5.59 -11.09
CA GLU A 116 -3.22 -6.34 -12.20
C GLU A 116 -3.33 -5.56 -13.51
N GLU A 117 -4.50 -4.97 -13.79
CA GLU A 117 -4.71 -4.08 -14.95
C GLU A 117 -3.76 -2.88 -14.90
N GLN A 118 -3.69 -2.19 -13.76
CA GLN A 118 -2.83 -1.02 -13.59
C GLN A 118 -1.33 -1.36 -13.72
N THR A 119 -0.93 -2.53 -13.22
CA THR A 119 0.44 -3.04 -13.37
C THR A 119 0.73 -3.39 -14.83
N GLY A 120 -0.20 -4.05 -15.51
CA GLY A 120 -0.06 -4.39 -16.93
C GLY A 120 0.08 -3.16 -17.82
N GLU A 121 -0.65 -2.07 -17.52
CA GLU A 121 -0.54 -0.82 -18.28
C GLU A 121 0.78 -0.10 -18.02
N LEU A 122 1.25 -0.05 -16.76
CA LEU A 122 2.58 0.47 -16.44
C LEU A 122 3.70 -0.34 -17.08
N THR A 123 3.59 -1.66 -17.13
CA THR A 123 4.54 -2.54 -17.82
C THR A 123 4.59 -2.23 -19.32
N LYS A 124 3.44 -2.09 -19.98
CA LYS A 124 3.38 -1.69 -21.41
C LYS A 124 4.02 -0.33 -21.65
N GLN A 125 3.79 0.64 -20.77
CA GLN A 125 4.42 1.96 -20.87
C GLN A 125 5.94 1.87 -20.71
N SER A 126 6.41 1.04 -19.77
CA SER A 126 7.84 0.79 -19.57
C SER A 126 8.48 0.11 -20.79
N GLU A 127 7.82 -0.88 -21.38
CA GLU A 127 8.28 -1.56 -22.60
C GLU A 127 8.39 -0.58 -23.77
N LEU A 128 7.37 0.27 -23.97
CA LEU A 128 7.40 1.31 -25.00
C LEU A 128 8.53 2.33 -24.79
N LEU A 129 8.73 2.79 -23.56
CA LEU A 129 9.82 3.71 -23.23
C LEU A 129 11.18 3.05 -23.46
N GLN A 130 11.33 1.76 -23.14
CA GLN A 130 12.56 1.01 -23.40
C GLN A 130 12.82 0.88 -24.91
N GLU A 131 11.80 0.56 -25.71
CA GLU A 131 11.92 0.50 -27.18
C GLU A 131 12.38 1.85 -27.76
N MET A 132 11.77 2.95 -27.32
CA MET A 132 12.17 4.31 -27.73
C MET A 132 13.60 4.65 -27.30
N LEU A 133 14.01 4.18 -26.12
CA LEU A 133 15.35 4.38 -25.59
C LEU A 133 16.40 3.59 -26.40
N ASP A 134 16.06 2.41 -26.91
CA ASP A 134 16.94 1.58 -27.73
C ASP A 134 17.04 2.12 -29.18
N ASP A 135 15.98 2.72 -29.71
CA ASP A 135 15.96 3.27 -31.06
C ASP A 135 16.74 4.59 -31.20
N THR A 136 16.80 5.39 -30.13
CA THR A 136 17.54 6.67 -30.10
C THR A 136 19.06 6.51 -30.34
N PRO A 137 19.81 5.67 -29.61
CA PRO A 137 21.24 5.44 -29.84
C PRO A 137 21.50 4.77 -31.19
N LYS A 138 20.61 3.87 -31.63
CA LYS A 138 20.70 3.25 -32.96
C LYS A 138 20.58 4.28 -34.08
N LYS A 139 19.62 5.21 -33.97
CA LYS A 139 19.46 6.31 -34.92
C LYS A 139 20.65 7.26 -34.90
N LEU A 140 21.17 7.58 -33.72
CA LEU A 140 22.38 8.39 -33.57
C LEU A 140 23.58 7.71 -34.24
N MET A 141 23.81 6.42 -33.98
CA MET A 141 24.89 5.66 -34.61
C MET A 141 24.77 5.62 -36.14
N ASN A 142 23.55 5.47 -36.67
CA ASN A 142 23.30 5.49 -38.11
C ASN A 142 23.54 6.88 -38.74
N MET A 143 23.19 7.97 -38.05
CA MET A 143 23.45 9.33 -38.51
C MET A 143 24.94 9.66 -38.43
N THR A 144 25.61 9.32 -37.33
CA THR A 144 27.06 9.50 -37.17
C THR A 144 27.81 8.75 -38.25
N SER A 145 27.57 7.44 -38.44
CA SER A 145 28.21 6.63 -39.50
C SER A 145 27.84 7.06 -40.93
N SER A 146 26.67 7.67 -41.14
CA SER A 146 26.30 8.21 -42.46
C SER A 146 26.99 9.52 -42.80
N THR A 147 27.56 10.21 -41.80
CA THR A 147 28.20 11.53 -41.95
C THR A 147 29.72 11.43 -41.78
N GLU A 148 30.18 10.55 -40.91
CA GLU A 148 31.57 10.18 -40.70
C GLU A 148 32.10 9.41 -41.91
N GLY A 149 33.06 9.99 -42.62
CA GLY A 149 33.70 9.38 -43.80
C GLY A 149 33.19 9.85 -45.17
N LYS A 150 32.15 10.68 -45.25
CA LYS A 150 31.73 11.32 -46.51
C LYS A 150 32.49 12.62 -46.74
N VAL A 151 33.67 12.54 -47.35
CA VAL A 151 34.39 13.72 -47.86
C VAL A 151 33.69 14.21 -49.14
N ASP A 152 33.42 15.51 -49.21
CA ASP A 152 32.82 16.13 -50.40
C ASP A 152 33.73 15.92 -51.64
N LYS A 153 33.19 15.27 -52.69
CA LYS A 153 33.94 14.95 -53.92
C LYS A 153 34.37 16.21 -54.67
N GLY A 154 33.57 17.28 -54.62
CA GLY A 154 33.89 18.58 -55.21
C GLY A 154 35.03 19.27 -54.47
N LEU A 155 35.02 19.22 -53.13
CA LEU A 155 36.12 19.69 -52.30
C LEU A 155 37.42 18.94 -52.64
N LEU A 156 37.39 17.60 -52.63
CA LEU A 156 38.57 16.80 -52.94
C LEU A 156 39.11 17.10 -54.36
N ARG A 157 38.21 17.21 -55.34
CA ARG A 157 38.56 17.63 -56.71
C ARG A 157 39.24 19.00 -56.73
N ASN A 158 38.69 19.98 -56.00
CA ASN A 158 39.24 21.34 -55.95
C ASN A 158 40.60 21.39 -55.24
N LEU A 159 40.80 20.61 -54.17
CA LEU A 159 42.08 20.47 -53.48
C LEU A 159 43.16 19.90 -54.41
N PHE A 160 42.85 18.82 -55.15
CA PHE A 160 43.79 18.26 -56.14
C PHE A 160 44.08 19.23 -57.28
N ILE A 161 43.06 19.89 -57.84
CA ILE A 161 43.25 20.88 -58.90
C ILE A 161 44.15 22.03 -58.42
N SER A 162 43.95 22.51 -57.19
CA SER A 162 44.78 23.55 -56.58
C SER A 162 46.24 23.10 -56.45
N HIS A 163 46.47 21.87 -55.97
CA HIS A 163 47.82 21.29 -55.88
C HIS A 163 48.52 21.23 -57.24
N PHE A 164 47.85 20.71 -58.28
CA PHE A 164 48.45 20.58 -59.61
C PHE A 164 48.73 21.93 -60.29
N ARG A 165 47.87 22.94 -60.07
CA ARG A 165 48.05 24.32 -60.58
C ARG A 165 49.11 25.11 -59.81
N THR A 166 49.47 24.67 -58.61
CA THR A 166 50.48 25.34 -57.79
C THR A 166 51.88 25.17 -58.38
N PRO A 167 52.69 26.24 -58.49
CA PRO A 167 54.09 26.15 -58.92
C PRO A 167 54.90 25.22 -58.02
N LYS A 168 55.87 24.49 -58.58
CA LYS A 168 56.65 23.45 -57.87
C LYS A 168 57.25 23.93 -56.54
N SER A 169 57.66 25.20 -56.46
CA SER A 169 58.23 25.80 -55.25
C SER A 169 57.26 25.90 -54.06
N LYS A 170 55.95 25.83 -54.29
CA LYS A 170 54.90 25.99 -53.25
C LYS A 170 54.04 24.73 -53.05
N ARG A 171 54.30 23.66 -53.80
CA ARG A 171 53.47 22.44 -53.77
C ARG A 171 53.51 21.74 -52.42
N CYS A 172 54.67 21.69 -51.75
CA CYS A 172 54.80 21.09 -50.42
C CYS A 172 53.96 21.82 -49.36
N GLU A 173 53.88 23.15 -49.46
CA GLU A 173 53.08 23.97 -48.54
C GLU A 173 51.59 23.75 -48.77
N VAL A 174 51.15 23.73 -50.04
CA VAL A 174 49.76 23.42 -50.40
C VAL A 174 49.38 22.00 -50.01
N LEU A 175 50.28 21.03 -50.21
CA LEU A 175 50.06 19.66 -49.77
C LEU A 175 49.89 19.64 -48.26
N ARG A 176 50.77 20.28 -47.47
CA ARG A 176 50.66 20.41 -46.01
C ARG A 176 49.29 20.98 -45.57
N VAL A 177 48.75 21.94 -46.30
CA VAL A 177 47.40 22.48 -46.04
C VAL A 177 46.31 21.46 -46.35
N ILE A 178 46.40 20.74 -47.48
CA ILE A 178 45.48 19.66 -47.83
C ILE A 178 45.48 18.57 -46.75
N GLY A 179 46.65 18.15 -46.26
CA GLY A 179 46.73 17.15 -45.19
C GLY A 179 46.07 17.61 -43.89
N ARG A 180 46.22 18.89 -43.50
CA ARG A 180 45.49 19.44 -42.35
C ARG A 180 43.98 19.49 -42.55
N ILE A 181 43.50 19.76 -43.78
CA ILE A 181 42.07 19.75 -44.10
C ILE A 181 41.50 18.32 -44.03
N LEU A 182 42.32 17.32 -44.32
CA LEU A 182 41.96 15.90 -44.27
C LEU A 182 42.30 15.24 -42.93
N ASP A 183 42.65 16.02 -41.90
CA ASP A 183 43.07 15.54 -40.57
C ASP A 183 44.21 14.49 -40.59
N ILE A 184 45.10 14.58 -41.59
CA ILE A 184 46.32 13.77 -41.65
C ILE A 184 47.27 14.24 -40.55
N GLU A 185 47.77 13.30 -39.75
CA GLU A 185 48.67 13.61 -38.65
C GLU A 185 49.95 14.26 -39.18
N LYS A 186 50.47 15.26 -38.47
CA LYS A 186 51.70 15.97 -38.86
C LYS A 186 52.87 15.01 -39.12
N GLY A 187 53.01 13.94 -38.32
CA GLY A 187 54.07 12.94 -38.50
C GLY A 187 53.97 12.20 -39.84
N GLU A 188 52.77 11.72 -40.16
CA GLU A 188 52.44 11.08 -41.45
C GLU A 188 52.63 12.07 -42.61
N MET A 189 52.25 13.33 -42.41
CA MET A 189 52.37 14.36 -43.42
C MET A 189 53.82 14.69 -43.78
N GLU A 190 54.69 14.79 -42.77
CA GLU A 190 56.12 15.01 -43.01
C GLU A 190 56.81 13.75 -43.60
N HIS A 191 56.25 12.55 -43.43
CA HIS A 191 56.72 11.35 -44.13
C HIS A 191 56.38 11.43 -45.63
N LEU A 192 55.13 11.74 -45.97
CA LEU A 192 54.67 11.92 -47.35
C LEU A 192 55.43 13.03 -48.09
N LEU A 193 55.81 14.11 -47.40
CA LEU A 193 56.58 15.22 -47.97
C LEU A 193 58.08 14.91 -48.14
N LYS A 194 58.64 14.01 -47.34
CA LYS A 194 60.06 13.62 -47.45
C LYS A 194 60.33 12.69 -48.62
N GLU A 195 59.32 11.96 -49.06
CA GLU A 195 59.39 11.04 -50.20
C GLU A 195 59.47 11.75 -51.56
N ASP A 196 59.25 13.08 -51.58
CA ASP A 196 59.06 13.90 -52.80
C ASP A 196 60.35 14.52 -53.39
N TYR A 197 61.54 14.00 -53.05
CA TYR A 197 62.78 14.29 -53.83
C TYR A 197 62.88 13.48 -55.13
N GLY A 198 61.91 12.59 -55.41
CA GLY A 198 61.70 11.96 -56.71
C GLY A 198 60.26 12.23 -57.14
N GLY A 199 60.08 12.79 -58.33
CA GLY A 199 58.80 13.34 -58.80
C GLY A 199 57.60 12.39 -58.74
N VAL A 200 56.45 12.98 -59.10
CA VAL A 200 55.04 12.50 -59.14
C VAL A 200 54.78 11.13 -59.81
N THR A 201 55.77 10.26 -59.96
CA THR A 201 55.68 8.89 -60.47
C THR A 201 55.60 7.81 -59.38
N THR A 202 55.89 8.10 -58.11
CA THR A 202 56.08 7.04 -57.10
C THR A 202 54.83 6.70 -56.26
N TRP A 203 53.84 7.59 -56.18
CA TRP A 203 52.58 7.32 -55.45
C TRP A 203 51.61 6.37 -56.19
N MET A 204 51.89 6.02 -57.45
CA MET A 204 51.17 4.98 -58.18
C MET A 204 52.11 3.87 -58.69
N PRO A 205 52.71 3.03 -57.83
CA PRO A 205 53.41 1.83 -58.30
C PRO A 205 52.44 0.69 -58.68
N GLY A 206 51.13 0.86 -58.49
CA GLY A 206 50.12 -0.20 -58.69
C GLY A 206 49.23 -0.09 -59.93
N TRP A 207 49.21 1.04 -60.65
CA TRP A 207 48.34 1.19 -61.82
C TRP A 207 49.09 0.96 -63.15
N LEU A 208 50.28 1.52 -63.37
CA LEU A 208 50.98 1.38 -64.66
C LEU A 208 52.40 0.82 -64.41
N GLY A 209 52.55 -0.47 -64.71
CA GLY A 209 53.69 -1.29 -64.29
C GLY A 209 55.04 -0.98 -64.95
N GLY A 210 56.10 -1.50 -64.29
CA GLY A 210 57.43 -1.78 -64.85
C GLY A 210 58.55 -0.81 -64.46
N GLY A 211 59.47 -1.23 -63.57
CA GLY A 211 60.75 -0.54 -63.33
C GLY A 211 61.80 -0.81 -64.44
N PRO A 212 63.15 -0.68 -64.21
CA PRO A 212 63.91 -0.08 -63.10
C PRO A 212 65.23 0.69 -63.52
N LYS A 213 65.94 1.27 -62.52
CA LYS A 213 67.40 1.60 -62.42
C LYS A 213 68.03 2.89 -63.03
N SER A 214 68.87 3.54 -62.20
CA SER A 214 70.18 4.20 -62.47
C SER A 214 70.30 5.75 -62.32
N VAL A 215 71.37 6.12 -61.59
CA VAL A 215 71.96 7.39 -61.09
C VAL A 215 72.58 8.32 -62.19
N PRO A 216 73.33 9.43 -61.89
CA PRO A 216 73.00 10.72 -61.22
C PRO A 216 73.51 11.99 -61.99
N SER A 217 73.31 13.20 -61.41
CA SER A 217 74.13 14.45 -61.54
C SER A 217 73.76 15.61 -62.52
N THR A 218 73.28 16.73 -61.92
CA THR A 218 73.59 18.21 -62.10
C THR A 218 73.46 18.89 -63.51
N PRO A 219 73.41 20.25 -63.71
CA PRO A 219 73.51 21.39 -62.76
C PRO A 219 72.66 22.71 -63.05
N LEU A 220 72.45 23.48 -61.96
CA LEU A 220 72.56 24.97 -61.77
C LEU A 220 71.61 26.05 -62.40
N ILE A 221 71.51 27.16 -61.62
CA ILE A 221 71.30 28.61 -61.91
C ILE A 221 69.84 29.17 -62.00
N PRO A 222 69.57 30.48 -61.72
CA PRO A 222 69.50 31.17 -60.42
C PRO A 222 68.19 31.97 -60.17
N SER A 223 68.12 32.54 -58.96
CA SER A 223 67.42 33.75 -58.53
C SER A 223 66.67 34.59 -59.58
N GLN A 224 65.41 34.93 -59.30
CA GLN A 224 64.99 36.33 -59.27
C GLN A 224 63.85 36.56 -58.28
N GLN A 225 64.01 37.68 -57.59
CA GLN A 225 63.25 38.17 -56.47
C GLN A 225 62.18 39.15 -56.96
N SER A 226 61.09 39.25 -56.17
CA SER A 226 60.17 40.39 -56.05
C SER A 226 58.86 40.41 -56.86
N VAL A 227 57.89 41.15 -56.28
CA VAL A 227 56.56 41.59 -56.77
C VAL A 227 55.30 40.80 -56.38
N TRP A 228 55.27 40.08 -55.25
CA TRP A 228 54.02 39.46 -54.78
C TRP A 228 53.78 39.77 -53.30
N LYS A 229 53.54 41.05 -53.00
CA LYS A 229 53.00 41.50 -51.70
C LYS A 229 51.49 41.73 -51.83
N SER A 230 50.71 40.66 -51.90
CA SER A 230 49.32 40.66 -51.39
C SER A 230 49.10 39.31 -50.70
N SER A 231 48.71 39.33 -49.43
CA SER A 231 48.53 38.13 -48.61
C SER A 231 47.27 37.37 -49.03
N PHE A 232 47.26 36.04 -48.91
CA PHE A 232 46.09 35.20 -49.20
C PHE A 232 44.85 35.62 -48.39
N SER A 233 45.04 36.13 -47.17
CA SER A 233 43.97 36.68 -46.34
C SER A 233 43.21 37.81 -47.02
N GLU A 234 43.88 38.62 -47.85
CA GLU A 234 43.25 39.73 -48.58
C GLU A 234 42.33 39.22 -49.70
N HIS A 235 42.73 38.13 -50.36
CA HIS A 235 41.88 37.46 -51.36
C HIS A 235 40.71 36.73 -50.71
N PHE A 236 40.91 36.16 -49.52
CA PHE A 236 39.84 35.48 -48.78
C PHE A 236 38.78 36.47 -48.27
N VAL A 237 39.18 37.64 -47.75
CA VAL A 237 38.25 38.71 -47.36
C VAL A 237 37.45 39.21 -48.56
N LYS A 238 38.12 39.42 -49.70
CA LYS A 238 37.45 39.86 -50.94
C LYS A 238 36.46 38.82 -51.47
N PHE A 239 36.76 37.53 -51.29
CA PHE A 239 35.84 36.44 -51.63
C PHE A 239 34.59 36.46 -50.72
N LEU A 240 34.77 36.58 -49.40
CA LEU A 240 33.65 36.66 -48.46
C LEU A 240 32.76 37.89 -48.72
N GLU A 241 33.36 39.04 -49.05
CA GLU A 241 32.64 40.27 -49.37
C GLU A 241 31.77 40.09 -50.63
N MET A 242 32.30 39.42 -51.66
CA MET A 242 31.60 39.13 -52.90
C MET A 242 30.45 38.14 -52.72
N GLU A 243 30.59 37.13 -51.85
CA GLU A 243 29.57 36.10 -51.65
C GLU A 243 28.47 36.51 -50.65
N SER A 244 28.69 37.55 -49.84
CA SER A 244 27.78 37.98 -48.78
C SER A 244 26.44 38.60 -49.22
N HIS A 245 26.22 38.82 -50.53
CA HIS A 245 24.99 39.45 -51.02
C HIS A 245 23.96 38.40 -51.48
N PRO A 246 22.76 38.33 -50.87
CA PRO A 246 21.74 37.37 -51.26
C PRO A 246 21.23 37.66 -52.68
N ALA A 247 21.14 36.61 -53.50
CA ALA A 247 20.72 36.67 -54.89
C ALA A 247 19.36 37.38 -55.07
N VAL A 248 19.36 38.44 -55.87
CA VAL A 248 18.15 39.14 -56.31
C VAL A 248 17.23 38.13 -57.02
N PRO A 249 15.95 37.98 -56.61
CA PRO A 249 15.06 37.03 -57.27
C PRO A 249 14.80 37.45 -58.73
N PRO A 250 14.69 36.48 -59.66
CA PRO A 250 14.52 36.77 -61.08
C PRO A 250 13.22 37.53 -61.36
N PRO A 251 13.16 38.37 -62.41
CA PRO A 251 11.98 39.16 -62.73
C PRO A 251 10.77 38.26 -63.04
N LYS A 252 9.64 38.48 -62.37
CA LYS A 252 8.38 37.80 -62.67
C LYS A 252 7.92 38.19 -64.08
N LEU A 253 7.79 37.21 -64.97
CA LEU A 253 7.16 37.38 -66.28
C LEU A 253 5.69 37.81 -66.07
N SER A 254 5.32 38.92 -66.69
CA SER A 254 3.98 39.51 -66.70
C SER A 254 2.98 38.57 -67.38
N ALA A 255 1.99 38.10 -66.63
CA ALA A 255 0.79 37.46 -67.17
C ALA A 255 -0.13 38.53 -67.77
N ARG A 256 -0.04 38.76 -69.09
CA ARG A 256 -1.10 39.42 -69.85
C ARG A 256 -1.03 39.03 -71.34
N ALA A 257 -1.69 37.94 -71.68
CA ALA A 257 -2.08 37.60 -73.06
C ALA A 257 -3.24 36.59 -73.05
N MET A 258 -4.37 37.02 -72.49
CA MET A 258 -5.70 36.55 -72.88
C MET A 258 -6.61 37.75 -72.72
N GLU A 259 -6.84 38.48 -73.80
CA GLU A 259 -8.10 39.14 -74.10
C GLU A 259 -8.14 39.47 -75.60
N LEU A 260 -9.28 39.10 -76.20
CA LEU A 260 -9.79 39.27 -77.57
C LEU A 260 -9.29 38.26 -78.62
#